data_AF-A0A8J7UEL7-F1
#
_entry.id   AF-A0A8J7UEL7-F1
#
_cell.length_a   1.000
_cell.length_b   1.000
_cell.length_c   1.000
_cell.angle_alpha   90.00
_cell.angle_beta   90.00
_cell.angle_gamma   90.00
#
_symmetry.space_group_name_H-M   'P 1'
#
loop_
_entity.id
_entity.type
_entity.pdbx_description
1 polymer ?
#
loop_
_entity_poly.entity_id
_entity_poly.type
_entity_poly.pdbx_seq_one_letter_code
_entity_poly.pdbx_strand_id
1 'polypeptide(L)'
;MSDTASLSFLCFSFALLYTVFELVRLFCPVWAMKFSGRYTRQADILALHRAEVTNAALSRSVSIDSTINRLVRGTTEPKDTDFVRHFRLSFIVLLGCIALSLWLGTTEQPREVIELSYDLIPLAVGMIVCQIANYRCARVANLIDAHFGQAS
;
A
#
# COMPACT_ATOMS: atom_id res chain seq x y z
N MET A 1 10.41 21.48 27.46
CA MET A 1 10.77 20.05 27.30
C MET A 1 9.55 19.11 27.17
N SER A 2 8.30 19.58 27.30
CA SER A 2 7.10 18.72 27.16
C SER A 2 6.54 18.61 25.73
N ASP A 3 6.82 19.58 24.86
CA ASP A 3 6.10 19.72 23.58
C ASP A 3 6.73 18.95 22.41
N THR A 4 8.02 18.61 22.50
CA THR A 4 8.73 17.88 21.43
C THR A 4 8.52 16.37 21.53
N ALA A 5 8.49 15.82 22.76
CA ALA A 5 8.21 14.42 22.99
C ALA A 5 6.76 14.03 22.58
N SER A 6 5.79 14.93 22.77
CA SER A 6 4.41 14.71 22.33
C SER A 6 4.28 14.77 20.81
N LEU A 7 5.05 15.64 20.14
CA LEU A 7 5.09 15.72 18.67
C LEU A 7 5.66 14.44 18.05
N SER A 8 6.82 13.96 18.52
CA SER A 8 7.43 12.72 18.01
C SER A 8 6.50 11.52 18.21
N PHE A 9 5.86 11.41 19.38
CA PHE A 9 4.88 10.35 19.63
C PHE A 9 3.68 10.42 18.67
N LEU A 10 3.18 11.62 18.37
CA LEU A 10 2.10 11.81 17.40
C LEU A 10 2.56 11.41 15.99
N CYS A 11 3.73 11.87 15.54
CA CYS A 11 4.29 11.53 14.23
C CYS A 11 4.46 10.01 14.05
N PHE A 12 5.07 9.34 15.03
CA PHE A 12 5.20 7.89 15.04
C PHE A 12 3.83 7.20 15.01
N SER A 13 2.89 7.64 15.84
CA SER A 13 1.54 7.08 15.90
C SER A 13 0.80 7.23 14.57
N PHE A 14 0.90 8.39 13.92
CA PHE A 14 0.32 8.60 12.60
C PHE A 14 0.96 7.71 11.53
N ALA A 15 2.29 7.58 11.53
CA ALA A 15 2.99 6.69 10.60
C ALA A 15 2.56 5.22 10.81
N LEU A 16 2.42 4.79 12.06
CA LEU A 16 1.97 3.44 12.39
C LEU A 16 0.52 3.21 11.99
N LEU A 17 -0.38 4.14 12.31
CA LEU A 17 -1.80 4.08 11.91
C LEU A 17 -1.94 4.04 10.40
N TYR A 18 -1.17 4.83 9.66
CA TYR A 18 -1.13 4.79 8.20
C TYR A 18 -0.71 3.41 7.69
N THR A 19 0.36 2.83 8.25
CA THR A 19 0.81 1.50 7.85
C THR A 19 -0.20 0.40 8.17
N VAL A 20 -0.83 0.45 9.35
CA VAL A 20 -1.91 -0.48 9.71
C VAL A 20 -3.10 -0.32 8.76
N PHE A 21 -3.49 0.90 8.44
CA PHE A 21 -4.55 1.17 7.49
C PHE A 21 -4.25 0.60 6.10
N GLU A 22 -3.02 0.76 5.60
CA GLU A 22 -2.61 0.19 4.32
C GLU A 22 -2.55 -1.35 4.35
N LEU A 23 -2.20 -1.95 5.49
CA LEU A 23 -2.32 -3.41 5.67
C LEU A 23 -3.77 -3.87 5.61
N VAL A 24 -4.70 -3.17 6.25
CA VAL A 24 -6.14 -3.47 6.15
C VAL A 24 -6.62 -3.37 4.70
N ARG A 25 -6.20 -2.32 3.96
CA ARG A 25 -6.49 -2.18 2.53
C ARG A 25 -5.90 -3.33 1.71
N LEU A 26 -4.70 -3.77 2.06
CA LEU A 26 -4.06 -4.91 1.43
C LEU A 26 -4.90 -6.17 1.61
N PHE A 27 -5.34 -6.51 2.83
CA PHE A 27 -6.12 -7.73 3.10
C PHE A 27 -7.56 -7.67 2.61
N CYS A 28 -8.17 -6.49 2.57
CA CYS A 28 -9.57 -6.26 2.20
C CYS A 28 -9.68 -5.42 0.91
N PRO A 29 -9.31 -5.96 -0.27
CA PRO A 29 -9.25 -5.18 -1.51
C PRO A 29 -10.62 -4.64 -1.95
N VAL A 30 -11.71 -5.41 -1.80
CA VAL A 30 -13.07 -4.96 -2.18
C VAL A 30 -13.55 -3.78 -1.34
N TRP A 31 -13.22 -3.77 -0.05
CA TRP A 31 -13.48 -2.63 0.82
C TRP A 31 -12.62 -1.43 0.43
N ALA A 32 -11.32 -1.66 0.17
CA ALA A 32 -10.39 -0.63 -0.28
C ALA A 32 -10.78 -0.01 -1.64
N MET A 33 -11.42 -0.77 -2.53
CA MET A 33 -11.96 -0.25 -3.79
C MET A 33 -13.03 0.80 -3.58
N LYS A 34 -13.97 0.54 -2.65
CA LYS A 34 -15.03 1.49 -2.31
C LYS A 34 -14.45 2.77 -1.72
N PHE A 35 -13.41 2.65 -0.90
CA PHE A 35 -12.76 3.80 -0.28
C PHE A 35 -11.91 4.62 -1.27
N SER A 36 -11.24 3.97 -2.22
CA SER A 36 -10.33 4.65 -3.15
C SER A 36 -11.01 5.48 -4.24
N GLY A 37 -12.32 5.35 -4.42
CA GLY A 37 -13.11 6.06 -5.44
C GLY A 37 -12.83 5.63 -6.89
N ARG A 38 -11.66 5.04 -7.19
CA ARG A 38 -11.23 4.66 -8.54
C ARG A 38 -11.89 3.38 -9.08
N TYR A 39 -12.24 2.45 -8.19
CA TYR A 39 -12.77 1.13 -8.55
C TYR A 39 -14.16 0.88 -7.96
N THR A 40 -14.91 1.96 -7.68
CA THR A 40 -16.26 1.90 -7.09
C THR A 40 -17.21 1.15 -8.00
N ARG A 41 -17.18 1.42 -9.31
CA ARG A 41 -18.01 0.73 -10.30
C ARG A 41 -17.81 -0.78 -10.27
N GLN A 42 -16.57 -1.27 -10.25
CA GLN A 42 -16.29 -2.70 -10.16
C GLN A 42 -16.74 -3.30 -8.83
N ALA A 43 -16.56 -2.57 -7.73
CA ALA A 43 -17.04 -3.00 -6.42
C ALA A 43 -18.59 -3.09 -6.37
N ASP A 44 -19.28 -2.22 -7.09
CA ASP A 44 -20.75 -2.22 -7.19
C ASP A 44 -21.25 -3.35 -8.10
N ILE A 45 -20.58 -3.61 -9.23
CA ILE A 45 -20.87 -4.78 -10.09
C ILE A 45 -20.74 -6.08 -9.31
N LEU A 46 -19.67 -6.21 -8.52
CA LEU A 46 -19.48 -7.37 -7.65
C LEU A 46 -20.56 -7.46 -6.55
N ALA A 47 -21.02 -6.32 -6.02
CA ALA A 47 -22.10 -6.30 -5.04
C ALA A 47 -23.44 -6.77 -5.63
N LEU A 48 -23.71 -6.49 -6.91
CA LEU A 48 -24.88 -6.97 -7.64
C LEU A 48 -24.82 -8.49 -7.89
N HIS A 49 -23.63 -9.03 -8.16
CA HIS A 49 -23.41 -10.46 -8.46
C HIS A 49 -22.89 -11.25 -7.25
N ARG A 50 -23.17 -10.79 -6.02
CA ARG A 50 -22.65 -11.37 -4.77
C ARG A 50 -23.06 -12.84 -4.54
N ALA A 51 -24.14 -13.28 -5.20
CA ALA A 51 -24.59 -14.67 -5.17
C ALA A 51 -23.63 -15.63 -5.91
N GLU A 52 -22.89 -15.13 -6.91
CA GLU A 52 -22.02 -15.94 -7.76
C GLU A 52 -20.56 -15.93 -7.29
N VAL A 53 -20.08 -14.79 -6.76
CA VAL A 53 -18.68 -14.64 -6.33
C VAL A 53 -18.61 -14.00 -4.95
N THR A 54 -18.06 -14.74 -3.98
CA THR A 54 -17.80 -14.21 -2.64
C THR A 54 -16.49 -13.41 -2.59
N ASN A 55 -16.46 -12.34 -1.81
CA ASN A 55 -15.25 -11.52 -1.57
C ASN A 55 -14.03 -12.36 -1.14
N ALA A 56 -14.26 -13.45 -0.39
CA ALA A 56 -13.22 -14.37 0.05
C ALA A 56 -12.67 -15.25 -1.10
N ALA A 57 -13.50 -15.62 -2.08
CA ALA A 57 -13.04 -16.34 -3.27
C ALA A 57 -12.19 -15.42 -4.16
N LEU A 58 -12.62 -14.16 -4.28
CA LEU A 58 -11.92 -13.15 -5.08
C LEU A 58 -10.59 -12.67 -4.45
N SER A 59 -10.54 -12.58 -3.12
CA SER A 59 -9.29 -12.29 -2.43
C SER A 59 -8.28 -13.44 -2.52
N ARG A 60 -8.76 -14.70 -2.59
CA ARG A 60 -7.91 -15.88 -2.82
C ARG A 60 -7.41 -15.98 -4.26
N SER A 61 -8.21 -15.56 -5.25
CA SER A 61 -7.79 -15.59 -6.66
C SER A 61 -6.66 -14.59 -6.96
N VAL A 62 -6.60 -13.48 -6.22
CA VAL A 62 -5.47 -12.52 -6.24
C VAL A 62 -4.68 -12.62 -4.94
N SER A 63 -3.79 -13.60 -4.86
CA SER A 63 -2.91 -13.77 -3.71
C SER A 63 -1.96 -12.59 -3.54
N ILE A 64 -1.65 -12.25 -2.28
CA ILE A 64 -0.68 -11.19 -1.94
C ILE A 64 0.69 -11.57 -2.50
N ASP A 65 1.11 -12.83 -2.33
CA ASP A 65 2.41 -13.31 -2.81
C ASP A 65 2.57 -13.17 -4.33
N SER A 66 1.54 -13.52 -5.11
CA SER A 66 1.60 -13.34 -6.57
C SER A 66 1.69 -11.88 -6.97
N THR A 67 1.06 -11.00 -6.18
CA THR A 67 1.04 -9.54 -6.40
C THR A 67 2.41 -8.94 -6.11
N ILE A 68 3.02 -9.30 -4.98
CA ILE A 68 4.38 -8.89 -4.61
C ILE A 68 5.37 -9.42 -5.63
N ASN A 69 5.31 -10.71 -5.99
CA ASN A 69 6.27 -11.31 -6.90
C ASN A 69 6.22 -10.66 -8.30
N ARG A 70 5.03 -10.26 -8.78
CA ARG A 70 4.88 -9.48 -10.03
C ARG A 70 5.49 -8.08 -9.92
N LEU A 71 5.25 -7.37 -8.81
CA LEU A 71 5.84 -6.04 -8.60
C LEU A 71 7.37 -6.08 -8.50
N VAL A 72 7.91 -7.11 -7.83
CA VAL A 72 9.35 -7.31 -7.63
C VAL A 72 10.05 -7.71 -8.93
N ARG A 73 9.55 -8.74 -9.63
CA ARG A 73 10.16 -9.22 -10.88
C ARG A 73 10.04 -8.21 -12.02
N GLY A 74 9.11 -7.27 -11.90
CA GLY A 74 8.67 -6.47 -13.02
C GLY A 74 7.72 -7.27 -13.91
N THR A 75 6.86 -6.53 -14.59
CA THR A 75 5.83 -7.05 -15.49
C THR A 75 6.19 -6.67 -16.93
N THR A 76 5.78 -7.49 -17.89
CA THR A 76 5.86 -7.18 -19.32
C THR A 76 4.59 -6.49 -19.83
N GLU A 77 3.53 -6.40 -19.02
CA GLU A 77 2.26 -5.80 -19.41
C GLU A 77 2.31 -4.27 -19.26
N PRO A 78 2.06 -3.49 -20.34
CA PRO A 78 2.19 -2.02 -20.32
C PRO A 78 1.35 -1.35 -19.22
N LYS A 79 0.15 -1.88 -18.96
CA LYS A 79 -0.80 -1.38 -17.95
C LYS A 79 -0.33 -1.49 -16.50
N ASP A 80 0.69 -2.31 -16.23
CA ASP A 80 1.22 -2.53 -14.89
C ASP A 80 2.50 -1.70 -14.63
N THR A 81 3.03 -1.03 -15.66
CA THR A 81 4.33 -0.31 -15.62
C THR A 81 4.37 0.78 -14.56
N ASP A 82 3.29 1.56 -14.43
CA ASP A 82 3.21 2.64 -13.44
C ASP A 82 3.23 2.10 -12.01
N PHE A 83 2.53 0.99 -11.75
CA PHE A 83 2.55 0.35 -10.43
C PHE A 83 3.94 -0.15 -10.05
N VAL A 84 4.67 -0.75 -11.00
CA VAL A 84 6.06 -1.18 -10.77
C VAL A 84 6.97 0.02 -10.52
N ARG A 85 6.80 1.11 -11.27
CA ARG A 85 7.58 2.35 -11.06
C ARG A 85 7.34 2.93 -9.67
N HIS A 86 6.08 3.09 -9.27
CA HIS A 86 5.73 3.63 -7.95
C HIS A 86 6.21 2.71 -6.82
N PHE A 87 6.07 1.40 -6.96
CA PHE A 87 6.59 0.42 -6.01
C PHE A 87 8.12 0.54 -5.84
N ARG A 88 8.87 0.63 -6.94
CA ARG A 88 10.33 0.82 -6.91
C ARG A 88 10.72 2.14 -6.25
N LEU A 89 9.99 3.23 -6.55
CA LEU A 89 10.21 4.52 -5.90
C LEU A 89 9.98 4.43 -4.39
N SER A 90 8.92 3.76 -3.93
CA SER A 90 8.68 3.55 -2.49
C SER A 90 9.80 2.75 -1.82
N PHE A 91 10.37 1.76 -2.51
CA PHE A 91 11.56 1.05 -2.03
C PHE A 91 12.79 1.95 -1.95
N ILE A 92 13.03 2.80 -2.95
CA ILE A 92 14.14 3.77 -2.93
C ILE A 92 13.96 4.76 -1.78
N VAL A 93 12.73 5.23 -1.54
CA VAL A 93 12.42 6.11 -0.40
C VAL A 93 12.74 5.41 0.92
N LEU A 94 12.34 4.14 1.10
CA LEU A 94 12.69 3.38 2.30
C LEU A 94 14.20 3.28 2.51
N LEU A 95 14.96 2.95 1.45
CA LEU A 95 16.42 2.89 1.53
C LEU A 95 17.02 4.27 1.88
N GLY A 96 16.48 5.34 1.31
CA GLY A 96 16.85 6.72 1.63
C GLY A 96 16.60 7.07 3.10
N CYS A 97 15.43 6.70 3.64
CA CYS A 97 15.09 6.92 5.04
C CYS A 97 16.03 6.15 5.99
N ILE A 98 16.35 4.89 5.67
CA ILE A 98 17.30 4.08 6.45
C ILE A 98 18.70 4.69 6.40
N ALA A 99 19.19 5.04 5.21
CA ALA A 99 20.50 5.66 5.04
C ALA A 99 20.61 6.99 5.79
N LEU A 100 19.56 7.82 5.72
CA LEU A 100 19.47 9.07 6.46
C LEU A 100 19.49 8.85 7.97
N SER A 101 18.72 7.87 8.47
CA SER A 101 18.66 7.55 9.90
C SER A 101 20.02 7.06 10.43
N LEU A 102 20.71 6.20 9.65
CA LEU A 102 22.05 5.73 9.98
C LEU A 102 23.07 6.88 9.98
N TRP A 103 23.03 7.74 8.96
CA TRP A 103 23.92 8.88 8.86
C TRP A 103 23.74 9.85 10.03
N LEU A 104 22.49 10.22 10.34
CA LEU A 104 22.17 11.09 11.48
C LEU A 104 22.61 10.49 12.81
N GLY A 105 22.48 9.17 12.98
CA GLY A 105 22.96 8.45 14.17
C GLY A 105 24.48 8.49 14.37
N THR A 106 25.25 8.77 13.31
CA THR A 106 26.72 8.92 13.40
C THR A 106 27.19 10.36 13.58
N THR A 107 26.27 11.33 13.54
CA THR A 107 26.56 12.77 13.66
C THR A 107 26.13 13.31 15.02
N GLU A 108 26.76 14.38 15.50
CA GLU A 108 26.35 15.11 16.72
C GLU A 108 25.08 15.96 16.48
N GLN A 109 24.01 15.32 16.03
CA GLN A 109 22.73 15.99 15.78
C GLN A 109 21.86 15.96 17.05
N PRO A 110 20.90 16.89 17.16
CA PRO A 110 19.93 16.88 18.26
C PRO A 110 19.19 15.54 18.26
N ARG A 111 19.01 14.95 19.44
CA ARG A 111 18.32 13.67 19.62
C ARG A 111 16.92 13.66 18.98
N GLU A 112 16.22 14.79 19.00
CA GLU A 112 14.90 14.97 18.39
C GLU A 112 14.92 14.72 16.87
N VAL A 113 15.97 15.17 16.17
CA VAL A 113 16.12 14.97 14.71
C VAL A 113 16.36 13.49 14.38
N ILE A 114 17.12 12.80 15.25
CA ILE A 114 17.38 11.38 15.11
C ILE A 114 16.09 10.59 15.34
N GLU A 115 15.31 10.92 16.37
CA GLU A 115 14.03 10.26 16.66
C GLU A 115 13.00 10.44 15.53
N LEU A 116 12.85 11.67 15.01
CA LEU A 116 12.00 11.94 13.84
C LEU A 116 12.43 11.19 12.57
N SER A 117 13.74 10.93 12.40
CA SER A 117 14.22 10.17 11.25
C SER A 117 13.76 8.71 11.28
N TYR A 118 13.66 8.11 12.47
CA TYR A 118 13.16 6.74 12.63
C TYR A 118 11.67 6.63 12.30
N ASP A 119 10.88 7.68 12.53
CA ASP A 119 9.45 7.72 12.18
C ASP A 119 9.21 7.67 10.66
N LEU A 120 10.20 8.03 9.85
CA LEU A 120 10.12 7.92 8.39
C LEU A 120 10.14 6.47 7.90
N ILE A 121 10.71 5.55 8.68
CA ILE A 121 10.81 4.13 8.32
C ILE A 121 9.42 3.46 8.27
N PRO A 122 8.59 3.48 9.33
CA PRO A 122 7.26 2.90 9.26
C PRO A 122 6.40 3.59 8.20
N LEU A 123 6.56 4.90 7.98
CA LEU A 123 5.86 5.62 6.91
C LEU A 123 6.25 5.08 5.53
N ALA A 124 7.54 4.91 5.26
CA ALA A 124 8.03 4.36 3.99
C ALA A 124 7.59 2.91 3.78
N VAL A 125 7.54 2.10 4.84
CA VAL A 125 6.95 0.75 4.79
C VAL A 125 5.46 0.83 4.43
N GLY A 126 4.70 1.74 5.05
CA GLY A 126 3.31 2.00 4.70
C GLY A 126 3.12 2.37 3.23
N MET A 127 4.03 3.17 2.66
CA MET A 127 3.99 3.51 1.23
C MET A 127 4.17 2.27 0.34
N ILE A 128 5.09 1.37 0.69
CA ILE A 128 5.29 0.11 -0.05
C ILE A 128 4.01 -0.73 0.01
N VAL A 129 3.43 -0.92 1.21
CA VAL A 129 2.18 -1.65 1.40
C VAL A 129 1.04 -1.01 0.61
N CYS A 130 0.95 0.32 0.58
CA CYS A 130 -0.01 1.08 -0.20
C CYS A 130 0.09 0.74 -1.70
N GLN A 131 1.30 0.69 -2.27
CA GLN A 131 1.47 0.32 -3.67
C GLN A 131 1.06 -1.12 -3.96
N ILE A 132 1.38 -2.05 -3.06
CA ILE A 132 0.94 -3.45 -3.18
C ILE A 132 -0.59 -3.53 -3.11
N ALA A 133 -1.22 -2.81 -2.17
CA ALA A 133 -2.68 -2.78 -2.01
C ALA A 133 -3.37 -2.18 -3.23
N ASN A 134 -2.86 -1.07 -3.78
CA ASN A 134 -3.38 -0.44 -4.99
C ASN A 134 -3.28 -1.38 -6.19
N TYR A 135 -2.13 -2.03 -6.38
CA TYR A 135 -1.96 -2.99 -7.48
C TYR A 135 -2.87 -4.21 -7.30
N ARG A 136 -3.02 -4.72 -6.07
CA ARG A 136 -3.96 -5.80 -5.76
C ARG A 136 -5.40 -5.41 -6.10
N CYS A 137 -5.81 -4.19 -5.76
CA CYS A 137 -7.13 -3.65 -6.14
C CYS A 137 -7.27 -3.60 -7.66
N ALA A 138 -6.30 -3.02 -8.38
CA ALA A 138 -6.35 -2.97 -9.85
C ALA A 138 -6.52 -4.37 -10.49
N ARG A 139 -5.79 -5.37 -9.97
CA ARG A 139 -5.92 -6.76 -10.45
C ARG A 139 -7.28 -7.36 -10.17
N VAL A 140 -7.83 -7.14 -8.98
CA VAL A 140 -9.18 -7.61 -8.63
C VAL A 140 -10.23 -6.93 -9.52
N ALA A 141 -10.08 -5.63 -9.80
CA ALA A 141 -10.98 -4.90 -10.70
C ALA A 141 -10.93 -5.46 -12.12
N ASN A 142 -9.72 -5.72 -12.65
CA ASN A 142 -9.56 -6.35 -13.96
C ASN A 142 -10.19 -7.76 -14.04
N LEU A 143 -10.16 -8.53 -12.95
CA LEU A 143 -10.84 -9.82 -12.90
C LEU A 143 -12.36 -9.67 -12.92
N ILE A 144 -12.90 -8.70 -12.17
CA ILE A 144 -14.33 -8.39 -12.18
C ILE A 144 -14.77 -8.00 -13.60
N ASP A 145 -14.01 -7.11 -14.25
CA ASP A 145 -14.30 -6.67 -15.62
C ASP A 145 -14.18 -7.83 -16.63
N ALA A 146 -13.24 -8.76 -16.45
CA ALA A 146 -13.13 -9.95 -17.31
C ALA A 146 -14.30 -10.94 -17.13
N HIS A 147 -14.84 -11.08 -15.92
CA HIS A 147 -15.92 -12.03 -15.63
C HIS A 147 -17.32 -11.46 -15.92
N PHE A 148 -17.52 -10.16 -15.65
CA PHE A 148 -18.84 -9.52 -15.72
C PHE A 148 -18.92 -8.41 -16.78
N GLY A 149 -17.80 -7.90 -17.28
CA GLY A 149 -17.75 -6.83 -18.27
C GLY A 149 -18.03 -7.27 -19.71
N GLN A 150 -18.23 -8.57 -19.97
CA GLN A 150 -18.71 -9.07 -21.26
C GLN A 150 -20.24 -9.12 -21.37
N ALA A 151 -20.98 -8.76 -20.31
CA ALA A 151 -22.43 -8.81 -20.26
C ALA A 151 -23.13 -7.46 -20.53
N SER A 152 -22.37 -6.42 -20.96
CA SER A 152 -22.90 -5.09 -21.28
C SER A 152 -22.71 -4.71 -22.73
#